data_AF-A0AAV9L6A8-F1
#
_entry.id   AF-A0AAV9L6A8-F1
#
_cell.length_a   1.000
_cell.length_b   1.000
_cell.length_c   1.000
_cell.angle_alpha   90.00
_cell.angle_beta   90.00
_cell.angle_gamma   90.00
#
_symmetry.space_group_name_H-M   'P 1'
#
loop_
_entity.id
_entity.type
_entity.pdbx_description
1 polymer ?
#
loop_
_entity_poly.entity_id
_entity_poly.type
_entity_poly.pdbx_seq_one_letter_code
_entity_poly.pdbx_strand_id
1 'polypeptide(L)'
;MGYLNCFVRSEFPESKLLDHTCNGEMYDKHGPFADSLSYVLIELSNETPKQGYDYYITSPYPNDALAYGHATCSSNVEYSDCDTCVRLARGYLMTTCDGSIGGQVEFIDCSMSVVITVLLSLISLI
;
A
#
# COMPACT_ATOMS: atom_id res chain seq x y z
N MET A 1 16.20 4.73 29.12
CA MET A 1 14.87 4.76 28.47
C MET A 1 15.13 5.03 27.00
N GLY A 2 15.05 3.98 26.19
CA GLY A 2 15.66 3.91 24.86
C GLY A 2 14.96 4.74 23.79
N TYR A 3 15.78 5.41 22.99
CA TYR A 3 15.43 6.22 21.83
C TYR A 3 14.84 5.36 20.71
N LEU A 4 13.75 5.79 20.10
CA LEU A 4 13.42 5.43 18.71
C LEU A 4 13.00 6.70 17.98
N ASN A 5 14.03 7.34 17.45
CA ASN A 5 13.96 8.39 16.45
C ASN A 5 13.54 7.71 15.14
N CYS A 6 12.30 7.84 14.71
CA CYS A 6 11.89 7.40 13.36
C CYS A 6 12.35 8.43 12.32
N PHE A 7 13.66 8.60 12.19
CA PHE A 7 14.25 9.13 10.97
C PHE A 7 14.68 7.91 10.16
N VAL A 8 13.79 7.42 9.29
CA VAL A 8 14.21 6.49 8.23
C VAL A 8 15.02 7.32 7.25
N ARG A 9 16.33 7.19 7.37
CA ARG A 9 17.32 7.67 6.43
C ARG A 9 17.27 6.78 5.20
N SER A 10 16.65 7.27 4.13
CA SER A 10 16.79 6.68 2.80
C SER A 10 17.05 7.80 1.80
N GLU A 11 18.31 8.23 1.71
CA GLU A 11 18.83 8.98 0.56
C GLU A 11 19.10 8.00 -0.59
N PHE A 12 18.09 7.20 -0.97
CA PHE A 12 18.09 6.47 -2.23
C PHE A 12 17.25 7.28 -3.22
N PRO A 13 17.77 7.60 -4.43
CA PRO A 13 17.02 8.35 -5.42
C PRO A 13 15.68 7.70 -5.80
N GLU A 14 15.55 6.39 -5.53
CA GLU A 14 14.39 5.55 -5.83
C GLU A 14 13.27 5.60 -4.78
N SER A 15 13.52 6.28 -3.65
CA SER A 15 12.60 6.41 -2.51
C SER A 15 12.02 7.82 -2.35
N LYS A 16 12.14 8.66 -3.38
CA LYS A 16 11.54 10.00 -3.34
C LYS A 16 10.03 9.88 -3.49
N LEU A 17 9.31 10.21 -2.42
CA LEU A 17 7.86 10.38 -2.44
C LEU A 17 7.50 11.50 -3.43
N LEU A 18 6.66 11.18 -4.40
CA LEU A 18 6.08 12.12 -5.35
C LEU A 18 4.79 12.70 -4.79
N ASP A 19 3.86 11.83 -4.39
CA ASP A 19 2.57 12.22 -3.83
C ASP A 19 2.02 11.16 -2.87
N HIS A 20 1.08 11.58 -2.02
CA HIS A 20 0.26 10.67 -1.23
C HIS A 20 -1.14 11.22 -1.06
N THR A 21 -2.13 10.34 -1.13
CA THR A 21 -3.54 10.66 -0.90
C THR A 21 -4.10 9.67 0.10
N CYS A 22 -4.65 10.16 1.21
CA CYS A 22 -5.37 9.34 2.18
C CYS A 22 -6.87 9.66 2.11
N ASN A 23 -7.71 8.64 2.25
CA ASN A 23 -9.14 8.85 2.39
C ASN A 23 -9.43 9.51 3.76
N GLY A 24 -10.32 10.50 3.79
CA GLY A 24 -10.75 11.18 5.02
C GLY A 24 -11.64 10.31 5.90
N GLU A 25 -12.30 9.31 5.32
CA GLU A 25 -13.07 8.32 6.06
C GLU A 25 -12.14 7.31 6.74
N MET A 26 -12.48 6.97 7.99
CA MET A 26 -11.69 6.05 8.81
C MET A 26 -12.41 4.72 9.00
N TYR A 27 -11.65 3.63 9.02
CA TYR A 27 -12.17 2.31 9.40
C TYR A 27 -12.02 2.08 10.90
N ASP A 28 -12.82 1.14 11.43
CA ASP A 28 -12.61 0.64 12.78
C ASP A 28 -11.34 -0.22 12.82
N LYS A 29 -10.30 0.24 13.52
CA LYS A 29 -9.03 -0.47 13.69
C LYS A 29 -9.16 -1.82 14.40
N HIS A 30 -10.26 -2.03 15.14
CA HIS A 30 -10.60 -3.30 15.75
C HIS A 30 -11.60 -4.13 14.92
N GLY A 31 -12.03 -3.59 13.79
CA GLY A 31 -12.92 -4.24 12.84
C GLY A 31 -12.16 -5.18 11.90
N PRO A 32 -12.89 -6.05 11.20
CA PRO A 32 -12.29 -7.09 10.36
C PRO A 32 -11.60 -6.53 9.10
N PHE A 33 -11.88 -5.27 8.74
CA PHE A 33 -11.16 -4.59 7.66
C PHE A 33 -9.66 -4.46 7.94
N ALA A 34 -9.27 -4.29 9.21
CA ALA A 34 -7.86 -4.14 9.59
C ALA A 34 -7.04 -5.37 9.18
N ASP A 35 -7.61 -6.56 9.36
CA ASP A 35 -6.99 -7.83 8.96
C ASP A 35 -6.95 -7.99 7.43
N SER A 36 -8.04 -7.66 6.74
CA SER A 36 -8.10 -7.63 5.28
C SER A 36 -7.04 -6.70 4.68
N LEU A 37 -6.91 -5.49 5.22
CA LEU A 37 -5.95 -4.49 4.76
C LEU A 37 -4.51 -4.95 5.00
N SER A 38 -4.23 -5.47 6.19
CA SER A 38 -2.91 -6.01 6.55
C SER A 38 -2.49 -7.14 5.60
N TYR A 39 -3.41 -8.07 5.30
CA TYR A 39 -3.17 -9.16 4.36
C TYR A 39 -2.80 -8.64 2.96
N VAL A 40 -3.61 -7.72 2.42
CA VAL A 40 -3.38 -7.13 1.10
C VAL A 40 -2.02 -6.42 1.04
N LEU A 41 -1.69 -5.61 2.04
CA LEU A 41 -0.43 -4.87 2.08
C LEU A 41 0.80 -5.79 2.14
N ILE A 42 0.71 -6.90 2.85
CA ILE A 42 1.78 -7.91 2.91
C ILE A 42 1.96 -8.58 1.54
N GLU A 43 0.87 -9.06 0.94
CA GLU A 43 0.90 -9.75 -0.36
C GLU A 43 1.39 -8.83 -1.48
N LEU A 44 0.92 -7.57 -1.53
CA LEU A 44 1.42 -6.57 -2.47
C LEU A 44 2.95 -6.44 -2.38
N SER A 45 3.49 -6.33 -1.17
CA SER A 45 4.94 -6.21 -1.00
C SER A 45 5.73 -7.46 -1.40
N ASN A 46 5.15 -8.66 -1.30
CA ASN A 46 5.85 -9.91 -1.58
C ASN A 46 5.73 -10.34 -3.04
N GLU A 47 4.63 -10.02 -3.70
CA GLU A 47 4.27 -10.56 -5.01
C GLU A 47 4.48 -9.57 -6.16
N THR A 48 4.38 -8.25 -5.93
CA THR A 48 4.60 -7.23 -6.98
C THR A 48 5.92 -7.41 -7.75
N PRO A 49 7.10 -7.59 -7.10
CA PRO A 49 8.34 -7.76 -7.85
C PRO A 49 8.41 -9.11 -8.60
N LYS A 50 7.60 -10.11 -8.21
CA LYS A 50 7.56 -11.44 -8.84
C LYS A 50 6.58 -11.54 -10.00
N GLN A 51 5.51 -10.74 -9.97
CA GLN A 51 4.39 -10.78 -10.91
C GLN A 51 4.57 -9.81 -12.09
N GLY A 52 5.81 -9.40 -12.38
CA GLY A 52 6.11 -8.52 -13.51
C GLY A 52 5.88 -7.04 -13.21
N TYR A 53 6.09 -6.61 -11.97
CA TYR A 53 6.06 -5.20 -11.54
C TYR A 53 4.67 -4.54 -11.53
N ASP A 54 3.59 -5.30 -11.75
CA ASP A 54 2.20 -4.85 -11.60
C ASP A 54 1.39 -5.97 -10.96
N TYR A 55 0.84 -5.72 -9.77
CA TYR A 55 0.10 -6.73 -9.03
C TYR A 55 -1.10 -6.16 -8.29
N TYR A 56 -2.23 -6.85 -8.42
CA TYR A 56 -3.50 -6.54 -7.76
C TYR A 56 -3.96 -7.73 -6.93
N ILE A 57 -4.49 -7.44 -5.74
CA ILE A 57 -5.02 -8.46 -4.84
C ILE A 57 -6.23 -7.94 -4.09
N THR A 58 -7.16 -8.85 -3.80
CA THR A 58 -8.29 -8.62 -2.91
C THR A 58 -8.17 -9.56 -1.72
N SER A 59 -8.53 -9.08 -0.53
CA SER A 59 -8.54 -9.89 0.68
C SER A 59 -9.42 -11.14 0.53
N PRO A 60 -9.01 -12.31 1.03
CA PRO A 60 -9.73 -13.58 0.89
C PRO A 60 -10.89 -13.74 1.89
N TYR A 61 -11.31 -12.66 2.57
CA TYR A 61 -12.31 -12.66 3.64
C TYR A 61 -13.67 -12.14 3.14
N PRO A 62 -14.50 -12.97 2.46
CA PRO A 62 -15.74 -12.50 1.81
C PRO A 62 -16.85 -12.10 2.78
N ASN A 63 -16.80 -12.54 4.04
CA ASN A 63 -17.79 -12.21 5.06
C ASN A 63 -17.47 -10.91 5.79
N ASP A 64 -16.30 -10.34 5.53
CA ASP A 64 -15.77 -9.16 6.17
C ASP A 64 -15.68 -7.98 5.18
N ALA A 65 -15.32 -6.80 5.70
CA ALA A 65 -14.98 -5.68 4.84
C ALA A 65 -13.76 -6.03 3.98
N LEU A 66 -14.01 -6.17 2.68
CA LEU A 66 -12.99 -6.55 1.71
C LEU A 66 -12.03 -5.37 1.46
N ALA A 67 -10.75 -5.65 1.50
CA ALA A 67 -9.71 -4.73 1.07
C ALA A 67 -9.27 -5.10 -0.35
N TYR A 68 -9.12 -4.09 -1.19
CA TYR A 68 -8.45 -4.19 -2.47
C TYR A 68 -7.16 -3.42 -2.40
N GLY A 69 -6.14 -3.93 -3.07
CA GLY A 69 -4.89 -3.21 -3.23
C GLY A 69 -4.25 -3.49 -4.56
N HIS A 70 -3.45 -2.51 -4.98
CA HIS A 70 -2.69 -2.52 -6.22
C HIS A 70 -1.34 -1.89 -5.95
N ALA A 71 -0.28 -2.54 -6.42
CA ALA A 71 1.06 -2.00 -6.37
C ALA A 71 1.75 -2.20 -7.72
N THR A 72 2.51 -1.18 -8.11
CA THR A 72 3.28 -1.18 -9.35
C THR A 72 4.69 -0.70 -9.09
N CYS A 73 5.61 -1.16 -9.92
CA CYS A 73 6.99 -0.71 -9.97
C CYS A 73 7.32 -0.30 -11.41
N SER A 74 8.25 0.62 -11.55
CA SER A 74 8.82 1.00 -12.83
C SER A 74 9.49 -0.22 -13.49
N SER A 75 9.22 -0.46 -14.77
CA SER A 75 9.83 -1.58 -15.50
C SER A 75 11.36 -1.45 -15.66
N ASN A 76 11.91 -0.28 -15.29
CA ASN A 76 13.32 0.06 -15.45
C ASN A 76 14.15 -0.21 -14.19
N VAL A 77 13.53 -0.59 -13.07
CA VAL A 77 14.24 -0.91 -11.83
C VAL A 77 14.51 -2.40 -11.69
N GLU A 78 15.53 -2.76 -10.92
CA GLU A 78 15.81 -4.16 -10.61
C GLU A 78 14.80 -4.72 -9.59
N TYR A 79 14.73 -6.05 -9.53
CA TYR A 79 13.86 -6.75 -8.58
C TYR A 79 14.08 -6.30 -7.13
N SER A 80 15.33 -6.09 -6.71
CA SER A 80 15.68 -5.66 -5.35
C SER A 80 15.18 -4.25 -5.02
N ASP A 81 15.19 -3.37 -6.01
CA ASP A 81 14.83 -1.98 -5.85
C ASP A 81 13.30 -1.85 -5.82
N CYS A 82 12.60 -2.63 -6.64
CA CYS A 82 11.15 -2.79 -6.54
C CYS A 82 10.73 -3.37 -5.18
N ASP A 83 11.34 -4.45 -4.71
CA ASP A 83 11.04 -5.03 -3.39
C ASP A 83 11.21 -3.99 -2.27
N THR A 84 12.32 -3.24 -2.32
CA THR A 84 12.60 -2.18 -1.35
C THR A 84 11.58 -1.05 -1.43
N CYS A 85 11.25 -0.58 -2.64
CA CYS A 85 10.32 0.52 -2.86
C CYS A 85 8.90 0.15 -2.37
N VAL A 86 8.38 -1.02 -2.74
CA VAL A 86 7.04 -1.46 -2.34
C VAL A 86 6.96 -1.69 -0.82
N ARG A 87 8.04 -2.16 -0.18
CA ARG A 87 8.11 -2.28 1.29
C ARG A 87 8.15 -0.92 1.98
N LEU A 88 8.84 0.06 1.41
CA LEU A 88 8.83 1.45 1.88
C LEU A 88 7.43 2.07 1.72
N ALA A 89 6.81 1.90 0.55
CA ALA A 89 5.46 2.38 0.26
C ALA A 89 4.44 1.82 1.25
N ARG A 90 4.52 0.52 1.55
CA ARG A 90 3.70 -0.12 2.60
C ARG A 90 3.88 0.55 3.97
N GLY A 91 5.13 0.78 4.37
CA GLY A 91 5.44 1.45 5.63
C GLY A 91 4.88 2.88 5.68
N TYR A 92 5.03 3.63 4.58
CA TYR A 92 4.50 4.99 4.45
C TYR A 92 2.98 5.03 4.49
N LEU A 93 2.29 4.10 3.81
CA LEU A 93 0.83 4.00 3.86
C LEU A 93 0.33 3.75 5.28
N MET A 94 0.94 2.79 5.98
CA MET A 94 0.56 2.44 7.35
C MET A 94 0.82 3.54 8.38
N THR A 95 1.78 4.43 8.14
CA THR A 95 2.08 5.54 9.04
C THR A 95 1.35 6.83 8.68
N THR A 96 1.19 7.11 7.38
CA THR A 96 0.64 8.37 6.87
C THR A 96 -0.88 8.31 6.74
N CYS A 97 -1.41 7.19 6.26
CA CYS A 97 -2.85 6.95 6.11
C CYS A 97 -3.38 6.01 7.23
N ASP A 98 -2.80 6.11 8.43
CA ASP A 98 -3.18 5.25 9.57
C ASP A 98 -4.68 5.42 9.91
N GLY A 99 -5.43 4.34 9.80
CA GLY A 99 -6.86 4.32 10.08
C GLY A 99 -7.75 4.76 8.92
N SER A 100 -7.21 5.16 7.76
CA SER A 100 -8.02 5.52 6.58
C SER A 100 -8.57 4.29 5.86
N ILE A 101 -9.82 4.35 5.38
CA ILE A 101 -10.44 3.25 4.59
C ILE A 101 -9.76 3.01 3.24
N GLY A 102 -8.87 3.91 2.84
CA GLY A 102 -8.05 3.80 1.65
C GLY A 102 -6.94 4.83 1.64
N GLY A 103 -5.91 4.56 0.85
CA GLY A 103 -4.77 5.44 0.65
C GLY A 103 -3.99 5.05 -0.59
N GLN A 104 -3.31 6.03 -1.17
CA GLN A 104 -2.41 5.86 -2.30
C GLN A 104 -1.12 6.62 -2.00
N VAL A 105 0.00 6.00 -2.34
CA VAL A 105 1.33 6.60 -2.29
C VAL A 105 2.02 6.38 -3.63
N GLU A 106 2.68 7.43 -4.10
CA GLU A 106 3.42 7.43 -5.35
C GLU A 106 4.88 7.81 -5.05
N PHE A 107 5.79 6.93 -5.43
CA PHE A 107 7.23 7.15 -5.43
C PHE A 107 7.73 7.22 -6.88
N ILE A 108 8.98 7.65 -7.06
CA ILE A 108 9.59 7.67 -8.40
C ILE A 108 9.54 6.29 -9.08
N ASP A 109 9.85 5.23 -8.33
CA ASP A 109 10.03 3.90 -8.91
C ASP A 109 8.92 2.91 -8.57
N CYS A 110 7.97 3.28 -7.71
CA CYS A 110 6.83 2.43 -7.40
C CYS A 110 5.60 3.24 -6.98
N SER A 111 4.43 2.65 -7.13
CA SER A 111 3.20 3.16 -6.55
C SER A 111 2.47 2.06 -5.78
N MET A 112 1.77 2.42 -4.72
CA MET A 112 0.93 1.50 -3.96
C MET A 112 -0.37 2.20 -3.62
N SER A 113 -1.48 1.52 -3.86
CA SER A 113 -2.81 1.99 -3.52
C SER A 113 -3.61 0.88 -2.84
N VAL A 114 -4.40 1.25 -1.86
CA VAL A 114 -5.30 0.37 -1.13
C VAL A 114 -6.63 1.08 -0.91
N VAL A 115 -7.73 0.36 -1.09
CA VAL A 115 -9.09 0.87 -0.86
C VAL A 115 -9.97 -0.24 -0.31
N ILE A 116 -10.92 0.13 0.53
CA ILE A 116 -12.05 -0.73 0.83
C ILE A 116 -12.90 -0.94 -0.43
N THR A 117 -13.27 -2.18 -0.74
CA THR A 117 -13.93 -2.51 -2.02
C THR A 117 -15.31 -1.87 -2.19
N VAL A 118 -15.94 -1.39 -1.12
CA VAL A 118 -17.21 -0.65 -1.21
C VAL A 118 -17.09 0.66 -2.02
N LEU A 119 -15.86 1.13 -2.30
CA LEU A 119 -15.58 2.26 -3.19
C LEU A 119 -15.34 1.86 -4.66
N LEU A 120 -14.94 0.61 -4.93
CA LEU A 120 -14.68 0.13 -6.30
C LEU A 120 -15.96 -0.04 -7.12
N SER A 121 -17.08 -0.33 -6.46
CA SER A 121 -18.40 -0.37 -7.09
C SER A 121 -18.87 0.99 -7.62
N LEU A 122 -18.22 2.11 -7.27
CA LEU A 122 -18.47 3.43 -7.86
C LEU A 122 -17.58 3.74 -9.08
N ILE A 123 -16.43 3.09 -9.20
CA ILE A 123 -15.48 3.33 -10.30
C ILE A 123 -15.81 2.47 -11.53
N SER A 124 -16.41 1.29 -11.36
CA SER A 124 -16.89 0.45 -12.47
C SER A 124 -18.22 0.92 -13.12
N LEU A 125 -18.75 2.08 -12.71
CA LEU A 125 -20.00 2.67 -13.21
C LEU A 125 -19.78 3.96 -14.03
N ILE A 126 -18.53 4.31 -14.35
CA ILE A 126 -18.15 5.39 -15.28
C ILE A 126 -17.44 4.77 -16.47
#